data_AF-A0A662D298-F1
#
_entry.id   AF-A0A662D298-F1
#
_cell.length_a   1.000
_cell.length_b   1.000
_cell.length_c   1.000
_cell.angle_alpha   90.00
_cell.angle_beta   90.00
_cell.angle_gamma   90.00
#
_symmetry.space_group_name_H-M   'P 1'
#
loop_
_entity.id
_entity.type
_entity.pdbx_description
1 polymer ?
#
loop_
_entity_poly.entity_id
_entity_poly.type
_entity_poly.pdbx_seq_one_letter_code
_entity_poly.pdbx_strand_id
1 'polypeptide(L)'
;KAGYPVLVEFSGIGDYGRVEDTRAIADKILDYFQKGRFQEIFLYYTDFVSSFTQKPREVRLLPLDMKVIKETLKHYQLKNAARPESPFPLGRRYYTLLEPSPMEIFEALVPRLIAYLIHHSILEANASEHSARMMAMRRANENAEDILRRLTLEYNKARQAQITAEVCEIGTAKEATA
;
A
#
# COMPACT_ATOMS: atom_id res chain seq x y z
N LYS A 1 10.98 6.03 -17.28
CA LYS A 1 10.09 4.84 -17.34
C LYS A 1 10.93 3.67 -17.85
N ALA A 2 10.92 2.52 -17.19
CA ALA A 2 11.82 1.38 -17.47
C ALA A 2 11.53 0.60 -18.79
N GLY A 3 10.91 1.25 -19.79
CA GLY A 3 10.72 0.68 -21.13
C GLY A 3 9.72 -0.48 -21.25
N TYR A 4 9.04 -0.89 -20.17
CA TYR A 4 8.09 -2.01 -20.22
C TYR A 4 6.82 -1.66 -21.01
N PRO A 5 6.30 -2.58 -21.85
CA PRO A 5 5.07 -2.36 -22.59
C PRO A 5 3.86 -2.38 -21.64
N VAL A 6 3.17 -1.24 -21.52
CA VAL A 6 1.90 -1.14 -20.79
C VAL A 6 0.77 -1.40 -21.78
N LEU A 7 0.05 -2.50 -21.59
CA LEU A 7 -1.07 -2.88 -22.47
C LEU A 7 -2.37 -2.18 -22.11
N VAL A 8 -2.62 -2.04 -20.82
CA VAL A 8 -3.81 -1.39 -20.26
C VAL A 8 -3.39 -0.69 -18.97
N GLU A 9 -3.92 0.49 -18.74
CA GLU A 9 -3.75 1.25 -17.52
C GLU A 9 -5.12 1.63 -16.96
N PHE A 10 -5.27 1.49 -15.64
CA PHE A 10 -6.46 1.91 -14.91
C PHE A 10 -6.05 2.89 -13.83
N SER A 11 -6.76 4.01 -13.73
CA SER A 11 -6.47 5.09 -12.78
C SER A 11 -7.74 5.50 -12.04
N GLY A 12 -7.59 6.05 -10.82
CA GLY A 12 -8.72 6.58 -10.04
C GLY A 12 -9.44 5.57 -9.14
N ILE A 13 -8.94 4.34 -9.03
CA ILE A 13 -9.55 3.24 -8.23
C ILE A 13 -8.94 3.18 -6.81
N GLY A 14 -8.35 4.29 -6.34
CA GLY A 14 -7.54 4.38 -5.12
C GLY A 14 -8.34 4.29 -3.79
N ASP A 15 -8.14 5.26 -2.89
CA ASP A 15 -8.57 5.21 -1.48
C ASP A 15 -10.07 4.93 -1.24
N TYR A 16 -10.93 5.18 -2.23
CA TYR A 16 -12.38 4.98 -2.16
C TYR A 16 -12.94 4.09 -3.27
N GLY A 17 -12.09 3.31 -3.94
CA GLY A 17 -12.53 2.41 -5.00
C GLY A 17 -13.56 1.42 -4.47
N ARG A 18 -14.66 1.21 -5.19
CA ARG A 18 -15.63 0.15 -4.89
C ARG A 18 -15.22 -1.14 -5.59
N VAL A 19 -15.82 -2.26 -5.18
CA VAL A 19 -15.59 -3.56 -5.85
C VAL A 19 -16.04 -3.50 -7.31
N GLU A 20 -17.05 -2.68 -7.61
CA GLU A 20 -17.54 -2.48 -8.98
C GLU A 20 -16.47 -1.85 -9.89
N ASP A 21 -15.60 -0.99 -9.34
CA ASP A 21 -14.55 -0.32 -10.11
C ASP A 21 -13.44 -1.31 -10.53
N THR A 22 -13.24 -2.39 -9.75
CA THR A 22 -12.25 -3.43 -10.07
C THR A 22 -12.79 -4.49 -11.01
N ARG A 23 -14.11 -4.54 -11.25
CA ARG A 23 -14.72 -5.46 -12.20
C ARG A 23 -14.18 -5.23 -13.62
N ALA A 24 -14.03 -3.98 -14.04
CA ALA A 24 -13.48 -3.66 -15.37
C ALA A 24 -12.05 -4.21 -15.55
N ILE A 25 -11.25 -4.19 -14.48
CA ILE A 25 -9.89 -4.77 -14.47
C ILE A 25 -9.99 -6.29 -14.59
N ALA A 26 -10.83 -6.92 -13.76
CA ALA A 26 -11.01 -8.38 -13.73
C ALA A 26 -11.48 -8.91 -15.08
N ASP A 27 -12.49 -8.27 -15.69
CA ASP A 27 -13.04 -8.67 -16.98
C ASP A 27 -11.98 -8.57 -18.08
N LYS A 28 -11.12 -7.54 -18.04
CA LYS A 28 -10.03 -7.37 -19.01
C LYS A 28 -8.94 -8.43 -18.86
N ILE A 29 -8.58 -8.76 -17.61
CA ILE A 29 -7.62 -9.81 -17.29
C ILE A 29 -8.14 -11.17 -17.75
N LEU A 30 -9.42 -11.45 -17.49
CA LEU A 30 -10.09 -12.66 -17.93
C LEU A 30 -10.17 -12.77 -19.45
N ASP A 31 -10.50 -11.69 -20.15
CA ASP A 31 -10.51 -11.64 -21.62
C ASP A 31 -9.15 -12.04 -22.20
N TYR A 32 -8.05 -11.53 -21.64
CA TYR A 32 -6.71 -11.89 -22.09
C TYR A 32 -6.35 -13.35 -21.82
N PHE A 33 -6.77 -13.89 -20.69
CA PHE A 33 -6.54 -15.28 -20.34
C PHE A 33 -7.37 -16.23 -21.21
N GLN A 34 -8.66 -15.96 -21.40
CA GLN A 34 -9.56 -16.77 -22.24
C GLN A 34 -9.16 -16.77 -23.71
N LYS A 35 -8.66 -15.65 -24.23
CA LYS A 35 -8.11 -15.56 -25.60
C LYS A 35 -6.74 -16.22 -25.75
N GLY A 36 -6.18 -16.79 -24.70
CA GLY A 36 -4.87 -17.45 -24.72
C GLY A 36 -3.69 -16.48 -24.92
N ARG A 37 -3.90 -15.17 -24.76
CA ARG A 37 -2.84 -14.17 -24.89
C ARG A 37 -1.82 -14.29 -23.76
N PHE A 38 -2.28 -14.66 -22.56
CA PHE A 38 -1.44 -14.97 -21.41
C PHE A 38 -1.89 -16.28 -20.77
N GLN A 39 -0.91 -17.07 -20.32
CA GLN A 39 -1.14 -18.37 -19.68
C GLN A 39 -0.96 -18.30 -18.16
N GLU A 40 -0.24 -17.30 -17.68
CA GLU A 40 -0.06 -17.01 -16.26
C GLU A 40 -0.15 -15.50 -16.05
N ILE A 41 -0.85 -15.09 -15.00
CA ILE A 41 -1.05 -13.68 -14.65
C ILE A 41 -0.72 -13.52 -13.17
N PHE A 42 0.23 -12.63 -12.89
CA PHE A 42 0.70 -12.33 -11.55
C PHE A 42 0.23 -10.94 -11.12
N LEU A 43 -0.11 -10.83 -9.84
CA LEU A 43 -0.52 -9.62 -9.16
C LEU A 43 0.57 -9.24 -8.16
N TYR A 44 1.14 -8.06 -8.38
CA TYR A 44 2.15 -7.49 -7.49
C TYR A 44 1.55 -6.31 -6.75
N TYR A 45 1.66 -6.34 -5.43
CA TYR A 45 1.18 -5.26 -4.59
C TYR A 45 1.94 -5.23 -3.26
N THR A 46 1.73 -4.17 -2.47
CA THR A 46 2.37 -4.05 -1.16
C THR A 46 1.43 -4.60 -0.09
N ASP A 47 1.84 -5.67 0.57
CA ASP A 47 1.11 -6.29 1.68
C ASP A 47 1.36 -5.51 2.97
N PHE A 48 0.25 -5.08 3.57
CA PHE A 48 0.25 -4.39 4.85
C PHE A 48 0.39 -5.40 5.99
N VAL A 49 1.59 -5.54 6.55
CA VAL A 49 1.83 -6.41 7.72
C VAL A 49 1.57 -5.62 9.00
N SER A 50 2.11 -4.41 9.10
CA SER A 50 1.87 -3.49 10.22
C SER A 50 2.13 -2.05 9.78
N SER A 51 1.92 -1.09 10.69
CA SER A 51 2.22 0.30 10.40
C SER A 51 3.72 0.54 10.08
N PHE A 52 4.60 -0.29 10.63
CA PHE A 52 6.06 -0.18 10.45
C PHE A 52 6.62 -1.10 9.36
N THR A 53 5.86 -2.13 8.97
CA THR A 53 6.33 -3.18 8.06
C THR A 53 5.37 -3.37 6.91
N GLN A 54 5.84 -3.07 5.71
CA GLN A 54 5.15 -3.33 4.45
C GLN A 54 6.05 -4.21 3.58
N LYS A 55 5.50 -5.25 2.95
CA LYS A 55 6.29 -6.20 2.14
C LYS A 55 5.73 -6.30 0.72
N PRO A 56 6.58 -6.23 -0.33
CA PRO A 56 6.14 -6.57 -1.67
C PRO A 56 5.65 -8.01 -1.69
N ARG A 57 4.49 -8.23 -2.29
CA ARG A 57 3.90 -9.55 -2.44
C ARG A 57 3.61 -9.83 -3.90
N GLU A 58 3.98 -11.03 -4.30
CA GLU A 58 3.61 -11.63 -5.57
C GLU A 58 2.50 -12.65 -5.32
N VAL A 59 1.40 -12.55 -6.06
CA VAL A 59 0.32 -13.53 -6.04
C VAL A 59 0.01 -13.94 -7.46
N ARG A 60 0.07 -15.24 -7.77
CA ARG A 60 -0.43 -15.75 -9.05
C ARG A 60 -1.95 -15.67 -9.07
N LEU A 61 -2.49 -14.77 -9.88
CA LEU A 61 -3.93 -14.53 -10.00
C LEU A 61 -4.61 -15.56 -10.91
N LEU A 62 -3.97 -15.89 -12.04
CA LEU A 62 -4.42 -16.93 -12.97
C LEU A 62 -3.23 -17.79 -13.42
N PRO A 63 -3.41 -19.12 -13.62
CA PRO A 63 -4.62 -19.90 -13.36
C PRO A 63 -4.93 -20.03 -11.86
N LEU A 64 -6.23 -20.13 -11.53
CA LEU A 64 -6.67 -20.33 -10.14
C LEU A 64 -6.24 -21.72 -9.65
N ASP A 65 -5.33 -21.75 -8.70
CA ASP A 65 -4.90 -22.98 -8.01
C ASP A 65 -5.51 -23.01 -6.61
N MET A 66 -6.03 -24.17 -6.20
CA MET A 66 -6.53 -24.40 -4.85
C MET A 66 -5.47 -24.13 -3.77
N LYS A 67 -4.17 -24.29 -4.08
CA LYS A 67 -3.08 -23.90 -3.19
C LYS A 67 -3.06 -22.39 -2.97
N VAL A 68 -3.11 -21.62 -4.06
CA VAL A 68 -3.13 -20.16 -4.02
C VAL A 68 -4.38 -19.67 -3.29
N ILE A 69 -5.55 -20.26 -3.55
CA ILE A 69 -6.79 -19.90 -2.85
C ILE A 69 -6.65 -20.16 -1.34
N LYS A 70 -6.10 -21.31 -0.93
CA LYS A 70 -5.89 -21.62 0.49
C LYS A 70 -4.88 -20.69 1.16
N GLU A 71 -3.77 -20.37 0.50
CA GLU A 71 -2.73 -19.47 1.03
C GLU A 71 -3.26 -18.04 1.18
N THR A 72 -3.94 -17.57 0.15
CA THR A 72 -4.69 -16.33 0.09
C THR A 72 -5.68 -16.30 1.27
N LEU A 73 -6.59 -17.28 1.40
CA LEU A 73 -7.55 -17.40 2.52
C LEU A 73 -6.90 -17.47 3.92
N LYS A 74 -5.78 -18.17 4.09
CA LYS A 74 -5.04 -18.21 5.37
C LYS A 74 -4.51 -16.83 5.73
N HIS A 75 -4.00 -16.08 4.76
CA HIS A 75 -3.57 -14.69 4.96
C HIS A 75 -4.73 -13.81 5.43
N TYR A 76 -5.92 -13.97 4.85
CA TYR A 76 -7.13 -13.26 5.30
C TYR A 76 -7.58 -13.67 6.72
N GLN A 77 -7.48 -14.96 7.06
CA GLN A 77 -7.91 -15.49 8.36
C GLN A 77 -6.97 -15.08 9.50
N LEU A 78 -5.65 -14.96 9.24
CA LEU A 78 -4.68 -14.54 10.25
C LEU A 78 -4.86 -13.08 10.69
N LYS A 79 -5.40 -12.21 9.82
CA LYS A 79 -5.70 -10.80 10.18
C LYS A 79 -7.05 -10.62 10.90
N ASN A 80 -7.96 -11.60 10.81
CA ASN A 80 -9.28 -11.59 11.45
C ASN A 80 -9.44 -12.79 12.40
N ALA A 81 -8.67 -12.80 13.48
CA ALA A 81 -8.76 -13.81 14.55
C ALA A 81 -10.00 -13.59 15.44
N ALA A 82 -11.18 -13.80 14.86
CA ALA A 82 -12.42 -14.17 15.56
C ALA A 82 -13.48 -14.45 14.49
N ARG A 83 -13.58 -15.70 14.03
CA ARG A 83 -14.85 -16.17 13.47
C ARG A 83 -15.49 -17.13 14.47
N PRO A 84 -16.78 -16.96 14.83
CA PRO A 84 -17.53 -18.01 15.47
C PRO A 84 -17.44 -19.26 14.59
N GLU A 85 -17.45 -20.44 15.21
CA GLU A 85 -17.35 -21.70 14.48
C GLU A 85 -18.32 -21.71 13.31
N SER A 86 -17.78 -21.69 12.09
CA SER A 86 -18.59 -21.84 10.88
C SER A 86 -19.33 -23.17 11.01
N PRO A 87 -20.67 -23.23 10.81
CA PRO A 87 -21.41 -24.48 10.72
C PRO A 87 -20.85 -25.42 9.64
N PHE A 88 -20.03 -24.87 8.75
CA PHE A 88 -19.32 -25.55 7.67
C PHE A 88 -17.80 -25.49 7.92
N PRO A 89 -17.21 -26.41 8.71
CA PRO A 89 -15.76 -26.57 8.80
C PRO A 89 -15.11 -26.83 7.44
N LEU A 90 -14.05 -26.07 7.14
CA LEU A 90 -13.23 -26.26 5.93
C LEU A 90 -12.64 -27.68 5.92
N GLY A 91 -12.81 -28.38 4.78
CA GLY A 91 -12.23 -29.71 4.57
C GLY A 91 -13.22 -30.88 4.65
N ARG A 92 -14.47 -30.65 5.06
CA ARG A 92 -15.54 -31.64 4.89
C ARG A 92 -16.20 -31.49 3.52
N ARG A 93 -16.46 -32.61 2.85
CA ARG A 93 -17.29 -32.64 1.64
C ARG A 93 -18.74 -32.49 2.06
N TYR A 94 -19.30 -31.31 1.82
CA TYR A 94 -20.74 -31.09 1.92
C TYR A 94 -21.34 -31.46 0.56
N TYR A 95 -22.17 -32.50 0.54
CA TYR A 95 -22.98 -32.82 -0.62
C TYR A 95 -24.29 -32.05 -0.51
N THR A 96 -24.22 -30.74 -0.74
CA THR A 96 -25.41 -29.91 -0.92
C THR A 96 -25.88 -30.05 -2.36
N LEU A 97 -27.20 -30.15 -2.58
CA LEU A 97 -27.75 -29.92 -3.91
C LEU A 97 -27.41 -28.48 -4.29
N LEU A 98 -26.63 -28.34 -5.35
CA LEU A 98 -26.24 -27.05 -5.92
C LEU A 98 -27.16 -26.76 -7.09
N GLU A 99 -28.14 -25.89 -6.88
CA GLU A 99 -29.02 -25.39 -7.93
C GLU A 99 -28.43 -24.07 -8.48
N PRO A 100 -28.35 -23.87 -9.82
CA PRO A 100 -28.83 -24.72 -10.91
C PRO A 100 -27.88 -25.88 -11.27
N SER A 101 -26.59 -25.63 -11.49
CA SER A 101 -25.55 -26.66 -11.63
C SER A 101 -24.22 -26.18 -11.05
N PRO A 102 -23.36 -27.08 -10.53
CA PRO A 102 -22.05 -26.69 -9.99
C PRO A 102 -21.18 -25.93 -11.00
N MET A 103 -21.28 -26.25 -12.29
CA MET A 103 -20.51 -25.60 -13.35
C MET A 103 -20.99 -24.16 -13.58
N GLU A 104 -22.31 -23.95 -13.68
CA GLU A 104 -22.88 -22.60 -13.83
C GLU A 104 -22.53 -21.70 -12.64
N ILE A 105 -22.56 -22.25 -11.42
CA ILE A 105 -22.15 -21.53 -10.22
C ILE A 105 -20.67 -21.17 -10.30
N PHE A 106 -19.81 -22.09 -10.74
CA PHE A 106 -18.39 -21.85 -10.88
C PHE A 106 -18.10 -20.73 -11.91
N GLU A 107 -18.74 -20.79 -13.08
CA GLU A 107 -18.61 -19.77 -14.13
C GLU A 107 -19.05 -18.40 -13.65
N ALA A 108 -20.11 -18.31 -12.84
CA ALA A 108 -20.57 -17.05 -12.26
C ALA A 108 -19.65 -16.54 -11.13
N LEU A 109 -19.05 -17.45 -10.35
CA LEU A 109 -18.23 -17.09 -9.18
C LEU A 109 -16.81 -16.68 -9.54
N VAL A 110 -16.19 -17.30 -10.54
CA VAL A 110 -14.78 -17.05 -10.89
C VAL A 110 -14.51 -15.56 -11.18
N PRO A 111 -15.28 -14.86 -12.04
CA PRO A 111 -15.06 -13.44 -12.30
C PRO A 111 -15.21 -12.58 -11.05
N ARG A 112 -16.21 -12.91 -10.21
CA ARG A 112 -16.46 -12.19 -8.95
C ARG A 112 -15.32 -12.40 -7.95
N LEU A 113 -14.78 -13.60 -7.87
CA LEU A 113 -13.63 -13.91 -7.02
C LEU A 113 -12.40 -13.12 -7.44
N ILE A 114 -12.11 -13.06 -8.74
CA ILE A 114 -10.95 -12.31 -9.27
C ILE A 114 -11.10 -10.81 -8.99
N ALA A 115 -12.28 -10.24 -9.26
CA ALA A 115 -12.55 -8.84 -8.94
C ALA A 115 -12.37 -8.53 -7.45
N TYR A 116 -12.80 -9.44 -6.57
CA TYR A 116 -12.59 -9.33 -5.13
C TYR A 116 -11.11 -9.41 -4.73
N LEU A 117 -10.33 -10.34 -5.31
CA LEU A 117 -8.90 -10.46 -5.03
C LEU A 117 -8.13 -9.20 -5.45
N ILE A 118 -8.43 -8.67 -6.63
CA ILE A 118 -7.87 -7.41 -7.11
C ILE A 118 -8.25 -6.27 -6.17
N HIS A 119 -9.53 -6.14 -5.82
CA HIS A 119 -10.00 -5.10 -4.92
C HIS A 119 -9.30 -5.16 -3.56
N HIS A 120 -9.19 -6.35 -2.99
CA HIS A 120 -8.47 -6.52 -1.74
C HIS A 120 -7.01 -6.10 -1.84
N SER A 121 -6.30 -6.49 -2.91
CA SER A 121 -4.91 -6.10 -3.10
C SER A 121 -4.72 -4.59 -3.18
N ILE A 122 -5.69 -3.87 -3.76
CA ILE A 122 -5.71 -2.40 -3.80
C ILE A 122 -5.89 -1.84 -2.39
N LEU A 123 -6.81 -2.39 -1.60
CA LEU A 123 -6.99 -1.96 -0.20
C LEU A 123 -5.74 -2.21 0.65
N GLU A 124 -5.07 -3.35 0.49
CA GLU A 124 -3.81 -3.63 1.20
C GLU A 124 -2.69 -2.68 0.77
N ALA A 125 -2.61 -2.37 -0.52
CA ALA A 125 -1.66 -1.42 -1.06
C ALA A 125 -1.92 0.01 -0.54
N ASN A 126 -3.18 0.46 -0.50
CA ASN A 126 -3.56 1.77 0.02
C ASN A 126 -3.24 1.90 1.52
N ALA A 127 -3.56 0.87 2.31
CA ALA A 127 -3.21 0.85 3.73
C ALA A 127 -1.68 0.92 3.94
N SER A 128 -0.92 0.15 3.15
CA SER A 128 0.53 0.20 3.14
C SER A 128 1.07 1.57 2.76
N GLU A 129 0.51 2.18 1.73
CA GLU A 129 0.90 3.48 1.23
C GLU A 129 0.65 4.58 2.27
N HIS A 130 -0.55 4.62 2.86
CA HIS A 130 -0.89 5.58 3.90
C HIS A 130 0.05 5.46 5.10
N SER A 131 0.33 4.23 5.56
CA SER A 131 1.22 4.04 6.70
C SER A 131 2.68 4.42 6.38
N ALA A 132 3.18 4.01 5.22
CA ALA A 132 4.52 4.37 4.76
C ALA A 132 4.66 5.89 4.59
N ARG A 133 3.63 6.54 4.05
CA ARG A 133 3.57 8.00 3.89
C ARG A 133 3.59 8.69 5.26
N MET A 134 2.78 8.26 6.22
CA MET A 134 2.78 8.82 7.57
C MET A 134 4.15 8.69 8.25
N MET A 135 4.80 7.53 8.14
CA MET A 135 6.13 7.33 8.69
C MET A 135 7.20 8.19 8.02
N ALA A 136 7.16 8.29 6.69
CA ALA A 136 8.09 9.15 5.94
C ALA A 136 7.93 10.62 6.34
N MET A 137 6.69 11.09 6.49
CA MET A 137 6.41 12.46 6.93
C MET A 137 6.83 12.70 8.37
N ARG A 138 6.61 11.74 9.27
CA ARG A 138 7.11 11.83 10.65
C ARG A 138 8.62 11.98 10.70
N ARG A 139 9.36 11.15 9.95
CA ARG A 139 10.83 11.25 9.86
C ARG A 139 11.27 12.58 9.22
N ALA A 140 10.54 13.07 8.23
CA ALA A 140 10.82 14.37 7.63
C ALA A 140 10.65 15.52 8.66
N ASN A 141 9.62 15.45 9.50
CA ASN A 141 9.39 16.43 10.57
C ASN A 141 10.49 16.36 11.65
N GLU A 142 10.85 15.15 12.10
CA GLU A 142 11.97 14.94 13.03
C GLU A 142 13.29 15.51 12.46
N ASN A 143 13.60 15.27 11.18
CA ASN A 143 14.77 15.85 10.51
C ASN A 143 14.70 17.38 10.41
N ALA A 144 13.52 17.95 10.17
CA ALA A 144 13.34 19.40 10.10
C ALA A 144 13.57 20.07 11.47
N GLU A 145 13.09 19.45 12.55
CA GLU A 145 13.34 19.91 13.92
C GLU A 145 14.83 19.90 14.25
N ASP A 146 15.58 18.89 13.81
CA ASP A 146 17.04 18.81 13.96
C ASP A 146 17.75 19.98 13.26
N ILE A 147 17.36 20.27 12.02
CA ILE A 147 17.89 21.40 11.25
C ILE A 147 17.54 22.72 11.94
N LEU A 148 16.31 22.89 12.40
CA LEU A 148 15.85 24.10 13.09
C LEU A 148 16.65 24.34 14.37
N ARG A 149 16.90 23.29 15.16
CA ARG A 149 17.74 23.37 16.37
C ARG A 149 19.16 23.84 16.03
N ARG A 150 19.76 23.32 14.96
CA ARG A 150 21.10 23.73 14.51
C ARG A 150 21.12 25.19 14.06
N LEU A 151 20.18 25.60 13.21
CA LEU A 151 20.09 26.98 12.73
C LEU A 151 19.84 27.98 13.87
N THR A 152 19.06 27.59 14.87
CA THR A 152 18.83 28.44 16.06
C THR A 152 20.12 28.67 16.84
N LEU A 153 20.97 27.65 16.99
CA LEU A 153 22.27 27.80 17.63
C LEU A 153 23.20 28.72 16.83
N GLU A 154 23.24 28.57 15.51
CA GLU A 154 24.03 29.44 14.63
C GLU A 154 23.54 30.89 14.67
N TYR A 155 22.23 31.11 14.63
CA TYR A 155 21.61 32.42 14.75
C TYR A 155 22.00 33.11 16.07
N ASN A 156 21.91 32.42 17.20
CA ASN A 156 22.28 32.99 18.49
C ASN A 156 23.78 33.33 18.57
N LYS A 157 24.66 32.49 18.01
CA LYS A 157 26.09 32.78 17.91
C LYS A 157 26.36 34.02 17.06
N ALA A 158 25.75 34.12 15.88
CA ALA A 158 25.89 35.27 14.99
C ALA A 158 25.37 36.55 15.65
N ARG A 159 24.20 36.48 16.30
CA ARG A 159 23.62 37.60 17.05
C ARG A 159 24.57 38.10 18.14
N GLN A 160 25.17 37.18 18.90
CA GLN A 160 26.07 37.56 19.99
C GLN A 160 27.39 38.13 19.46
N ALA A 161 27.94 37.58 18.38
CA ALA A 161 29.10 38.14 17.70
C ALA A 161 28.83 39.58 17.19
N GLN A 162 27.64 39.83 16.64
CA GLN A 162 27.25 41.17 16.18
C GLN A 162 27.13 42.16 17.35
N ILE A 163 26.47 41.79 18.45
CA ILE A 163 26.39 42.63 19.66
C ILE A 163 27.79 42.96 20.19
N THR A 164 28.68 41.97 20.26
CA THR A 164 30.06 42.21 20.72
C THR A 164 30.82 43.14 19.78
N ALA A 165 30.67 42.98 18.46
CA ALA A 165 31.28 43.87 17.48
C ALA A 165 30.80 45.32 17.66
N GLU A 166 29.48 45.54 17.75
CA GLU A 166 28.90 46.87 17.98
C GLU A 166 29.39 47.50 19.29
N VAL A 167 29.47 46.73 20.38
CA VAL A 167 29.99 47.23 21.67
C VAL A 167 31.48 47.57 21.59
N CYS A 168 32.29 46.76 20.91
CA CYS A 168 33.71 47.05 20.69
C CYS A 168 33.92 48.31 19.84
N GLU A 169 33.11 48.52 18.79
CA GLU A 169 33.13 49.73 17.97
C GLU A 169 32.79 50.98 18.80
N ILE A 170 31.78 50.92 19.68
CA ILE A 170 31.44 52.03 20.58
C ILE A 170 32.58 52.33 21.55
N GLY A 171 33.21 51.29 22.12
CA GLY A 171 34.33 51.45 23.05
C GLY A 171 35.55 52.11 22.40
N THR A 172 35.94 51.60 21.23
CA THR A 172 37.07 52.14 20.45
C THR A 172 36.82 53.56 19.96
N ALA A 173 35.60 53.88 19.51
CA ALA A 173 35.22 55.25 19.14
C ALA A 173 35.34 56.23 20.32
N LYS A 174 34.94 55.83 21.52
CA LYS A 174 35.08 56.65 22.73
C LYS A 174 36.54 56.91 23.08
N GLU A 175 37.39 55.87 23.07
CA GLU A 175 38.82 56.00 23.37
C GLU A 175 39.55 56.88 22.34
N ALA A 176 39.19 56.82 21.06
CA ALA A 176 39.80 57.65 20.02
C ALA A 176 39.48 59.16 20.16
N THR A 177 38.43 59.52 20.91
CA THR A 177 38.01 60.92 21.14
C THR A 177 38.46 61.49 22.50
N ALA A 178 39.10 60.68 23.34
CA ALA A 178 39.64 61.08 24.64
C ALA A 178 41.12 61.47 24.54
#